data_AF-X0YJP4-F1
#
_entry.id   AF-X0YJP4-F1
#
_cell.length_a   1.000
_cell.length_b   1.000
_cell.length_c   1.000
_cell.angle_alpha   90.00
_cell.angle_beta   90.00
_cell.angle_gamma   90.00
#
_symmetry.space_group_name_H-M   'P 1'
#
loop_
_entity.id
_entity.type
_entity.pdbx_description
1 polymer ?
#
loop_
_entity_poly.entity_id
_entity_poly.type
_entity_poly.pdbx_seq_one_letter_code
_entity_poly.pdbx_strand_id
1 'polypeptide(L)' 'MLPDFRVRQRDYLLEILRAITQELDLDKVLARILHISIEMMAGQAGLIALRDVQKGWSVAVSQGIPAAFIQKLD' A
#
# COMPACT_ATOMS: atom_id res chain seq x y z
N MET A 1 20.85 9.14 -20.48
CA MET A 1 20.96 7.86 -19.74
C MET A 1 19.75 7.81 -18.81
N LEU A 2 18.78 6.91 -19.03
CA LEU A 2 17.68 6.78 -18.08
C LEU A 2 18.27 6.37 -16.73
N PRO A 3 17.92 7.02 -15.60
CA PRO A 3 18.05 6.40 -14.29
C PRO A 3 17.28 5.08 -14.41
N ASP A 4 18.07 4.01 -14.46
CA ASP A 4 17.67 2.68 -14.87
C ASP A 4 16.45 2.29 -14.01
N PHE A 5 15.35 1.83 -14.61
CA PHE A 5 14.10 1.50 -13.90
C PHE A 5 14.33 0.69 -12.61
N ARG A 6 15.39 -0.13 -12.61
CA ARG A 6 15.92 -0.90 -11.48
C ARG A 6 16.36 -0.06 -10.26
N VAL A 7 16.96 1.12 -10.48
CA VAL A 7 17.36 2.04 -9.41
C VAL A 7 16.13 2.59 -8.71
N ARG A 8 15.14 3.08 -9.49
CA ARG A 8 13.89 3.60 -8.93
C ARG A 8 13.11 2.53 -8.15
N GLN A 9 13.07 1.30 -8.67
CA GLN A 9 12.44 0.19 -7.96
C GLN A 9 13.12 -0.11 -6.61
N ARG A 10 14.46 -0.02 -6.55
CA ARG A 10 15.19 -0.16 -5.28
C ARG A 10 14.87 0.98 -4.31
N ASP A 11 14.79 2.20 -4.80
CA ASP A 11 14.46 3.37 -3.97
C ASP A 11 13.06 3.24 -3.35
N TYR A 12 12.06 2.78 -4.12
CA TYR A 12 10.72 2.50 -3.60
C TYR A 12 10.73 1.42 -2.51
N LEU A 13 11.47 0.33 -2.71
CA LEU A 13 11.58 -0.72 -1.69
C LEU A 13 12.28 -0.20 -0.42
N LEU A 14 13.31 0.64 -0.56
CA LEU A 14 13.97 1.28 0.59
C LEU A 14 13.04 2.23 1.32
N GLU A 15 12.18 2.97 0.60
CA GLU A 15 11.19 3.83 1.21
C GLU A 15 10.14 3.03 2.00
N ILE A 16 9.67 1.91 1.44
CA ILE A 16 8.76 0.98 2.13
C ILE A 16 9.42 0.45 3.42
N LEU A 17 10.65 -0.04 3.35
CA LEU A 17 11.39 -0.54 4.52
C LEU A 17 11.57 0.53 5.60
N ARG A 18 11.85 1.77 5.19
CA ARG A 18 11.94 2.90 6.11
C ARG A 18 10.58 3.23 6.74
N ALA A 19 9.49 3.22 5.96
CA ALA A 19 8.15 3.45 6.48
C ALA A 19 7.78 2.42 7.57
N ILE A 20 8.09 1.13 7.32
CA ILE A 20 7.84 0.03 8.28
C ILE A 20 8.60 0.23 9.60
N THR A 21 9.80 0.80 9.56
CA THR A 21 10.66 0.94 10.75
C THR A 21 10.47 2.24 11.51
N GLN A 22 9.84 3.25 10.92
CA GLN A 22 9.68 4.59 11.51
C GLN A 22 8.26 4.91 11.98
N GLU A 23 7.25 4.17 11.51
CA GLU A 23 5.84 4.42 11.82
C GLU A 23 5.28 3.31 12.72
N LEU A 24 4.76 3.70 13.88
CA LEU A 24 4.12 2.77 14.84
C LEU A 24 2.62 2.63 14.58
N ASP A 25 2.02 3.61 13.90
CA ASP A 25 0.62 3.61 13.52
C ASP A 25 0.39 2.73 12.28
N LEU A 26 -0.30 1.61 12.49
CA LEU A 26 -0.53 0.60 11.44
C LEU A 26 -1.28 1.20 10.23
N ASP A 27 -2.28 2.05 10.47
CA ASP A 27 -3.09 2.60 9.38
C ASP A 27 -2.25 3.58 8.54
N LYS A 28 -1.43 4.41 9.20
CA LYS A 28 -0.51 5.32 8.52
C LYS A 28 0.55 4.59 7.71
N VAL A 29 1.17 3.56 8.27
CA VAL A 29 2.22 2.82 7.56
C VAL A 29 1.64 2.06 6.35
N LEU A 30 0.48 1.44 6.50
CA LEU A 30 -0.18 0.73 5.40
C LEU A 30 -0.61 1.69 4.29
N ALA A 31 -1.16 2.87 4.64
CA ALA A 31 -1.51 3.88 3.65
C ALA A 31 -0.28 4.34 2.86
N ARG A 32 0.86 4.55 3.53
CA ARG A 32 2.11 4.96 2.88
C ARG A 32 2.69 3.86 2.00
N ILE A 33 2.69 2.61 2.46
CA ILE A 33 3.12 1.46 1.64
C ILE A 33 2.25 1.32 0.40
N LEU A 34 0.93 1.45 0.54
CA LEU A 34 0.00 1.35 -0.58
C LEU A 34 0.28 2.44 -1.62
N HIS A 35 0.48 3.68 -1.17
CA HIS A 35 0.82 4.81 -2.05
C HIS A 35 2.09 4.54 -2.86
N ILE A 36 3.18 4.17 -2.19
CA ILE A 36 4.48 3.86 -2.83
C ILE A 36 4.33 2.69 -3.81
N SER A 37 3.55 1.67 -3.45
CA SER A 37 3.34 0.48 -4.29
C SER A 37 2.57 0.81 -5.57
N ILE A 38 1.54 1.66 -5.48
CA ILE A 38 0.77 2.13 -6.63
C ILE A 38 1.67 2.91 -7.58
N GLU A 39 2.50 3.82 -7.06
CA GLU A 39 3.46 4.57 -7.88
C GLU A 39 4.51 3.66 -8.54
N MET A 40 5.10 2.74 -7.78
CA MET A 40 6.10 1.78 -8.27
C MET A 40 5.57 0.92 -9.42
N MET A 41 4.29 0.53 -9.34
CA MET A 41 3.64 -0.32 -10.33
C MET A 41 3.01 0.46 -11.48
N ALA A 42 3.04 1.81 -11.45
CA ALA A 42 2.22 2.65 -12.31
C ALA A 42 0.73 2.26 -12.30
N GLY A 43 0.23 1.87 -11.13
CA GLY A 43 -1.17 1.49 -10.91
C GLY A 43 -2.09 2.71 -10.77
N GLN A 44 -3.40 2.50 -10.98
CA GLN A 44 -4.41 3.56 -10.80
C GLN A 44 -5.14 3.48 -9.45
N ALA A 45 -5.16 2.30 -8.84
CA ALA A 45 -5.85 2.04 -7.59
C ALA A 45 -5.27 0.79 -6.91
N GLY A 46 -5.50 0.66 -5.61
CA GLY A 46 -5.11 -0.51 -4.83
C GLY A 46 -5.72 -0.51 -3.45
N LEU A 47 -5.62 -1.65 -2.76
CA LEU A 47 -6.02 -1.80 -1.36
C LEU A 47 -5.09 -2.78 -0.65
N ILE A 48 -5.06 -2.67 0.69
CA ILE A 48 -4.46 -3.68 1.56
C ILE A 48 -5.57 -4.18 2.48
N ALA A 49 -5.82 -5.48 2.43
CA ALA A 49 -6.71 -6.17 3.34
C ALA A 49 -5.90 -6.94 4.37
N LEU A 50 -6.31 -6.85 5.64
CA LEU A 50 -5.73 -7.63 6.73
C LEU A 50 -6.66 -8.77 7.06
N ARG A 51 -6.08 -9.93 7.40
CA ARG A 51 -6.84 -11.09 7.85
C ARG A 51 -6.89 -11.11 9.36
N ASP A 52 -8.08 -11.05 9.90
CA ASP A 52 -8.39 -11.40 11.27
C ASP A 52 -8.80 -12.88 11.36
N VAL A 53 -8.31 -13.58 12.38
CA VAL A 53 -8.57 -15.01 12.58
C VAL A 53 -10.06 -15.29 12.81
N GLN A 54 -10.78 -14.36 13.42
CA GLN A 54 -12.19 -14.50 13.79
C GLN A 54 -13.12 -13.86 12.76
N LYS A 55 -12.73 -12.72 12.19
CA LYS A 55 -13.60 -11.89 11.32
C LYS A 55 -13.35 -12.04 9.83
N GLY A 56 -12.32 -12.79 9.43
CA GLY A 56 -11.98 -12.94 8.01
C GLY A 56 -11.14 -11.78 7.49
N TRP A 57 -11.34 -11.36 6.25
CA TRP A 57 -10.60 -10.25 5.66
C TRP A 57 -11.34 -8.94 5.91
N SER A 58 -10.59 -7.89 6.27
CA SER A 58 -11.11 -6.53 6.38
C SER A 58 -10.19 -5.57 5.63
N VAL A 59 -10.76 -4.61 4.91
CA VAL A 59 -9.94 -3.61 4.20
C VAL A 59 -9.35 -2.64 5.21
N ALA A 60 -8.02 -2.60 5.32
CA ALA A 60 -7.33 -1.66 6.22
C ALA A 60 -7.15 -0.30 5.56
N VAL A 61 -6.69 -0.29 4.30
CA VAL A 61 -6.49 0.94 3.52
C VAL A 61 -6.82 0.72 2.05
N SER A 62 -7.33 1.74 1.38
CA SER A 62 -7.57 1.74 -0.06
C SER A 62 -7.26 3.11 -0.67
N GLN A 63 -6.82 3.12 -1.93
CA GLN A 63 -6.52 4.33 -2.68
C GLN A 63 -7.01 4.16 -4.11
N GLY A 64 -7.68 5.18 -4.66
CA GLY A 64 -8.20 5.17 -6.03
C GLY A 64 -9.42 4.27 -6.24
N ILE A 65 -9.95 3.63 -5.20
CA ILE A 65 -11.15 2.79 -5.26
C ILE A 65 -12.34 3.55 -4.64
N PRO A 66 -13.48 3.69 -5.34
CA PRO A 66 -14.65 4.33 -4.75
C PRO A 66 -15.17 3.56 -3.53
N ALA A 67 -15.54 4.30 -2.47
CA ALA A 67 -15.98 3.71 -1.19
C ALA A 67 -17.14 2.71 -1.32
N ALA A 68 -18.04 2.92 -2.30
CA ALA A 68 -19.16 2.02 -2.58
C ALA A 68 -18.72 0.59 -3.00
N PHE A 69 -17.50 0.44 -3.54
CA PHE A 69 -16.93 -0.88 -3.83
C PHE A 69 -16.25 -1.50 -2.62
N ILE A 70 -15.63 -0.68 -1.76
CA ILE A 70 -14.98 -1.14 -0.53
C ILE A 70 -16.01 -1.71 0.45
N GLN A 71 -17.17 -1.06 0.61
CA GLN A 71 -18.26 -1.52 1.47
C GLN A 71 -18.84 -2.90 1.09
N LYS A 72 -18.52 -3.43 -0.09
CA LYS A 72 -18.92 -4.78 -0.51
C LYS A 72 -17.91 -5.87 -0.12
N LEU A 73 -16.73 -5.47 0.35
CA LEU A 73 -15.60 -6.34 0.69
C LEU A 73 -15.44 -6.54 2.20
N ASP A 74 -16.10 -5.72 3.01
CA ASP A 74 -16.22 -5.86 4.47
C ASP A 74 -17.51 -6.65 4.83
#